data_AF-A0A8J3NJY8-F1
#
_entry.id   AF-A0A8J3NJY8-F1
#
_cell.length_a   1.000
_cell.length_b   1.000
_cell.length_c   1.000
_cell.angle_alpha   90.00
_cell.angle_beta   90.00
_cell.angle_gamma   90.00
#
_symmetry.space_group_name_H-M   'P 1'
#
loop_
_entity.id
_entity.type
_entity.pdbx_description
1 polymer ?
#
loop_
_entity_poly.entity_id
_entity_poly.type
_entity_poly.pdbx_seq_one_letter_code
_entity_poly.pdbx_strand_id
1 'polypeptide(L)'
;MTTESALPLTLGVMALVGMPAAIAAAICADDVVAHVRSRAGQVRDSWHEQRTLDRLERAFAPAPPAGPPWVAAARVAGVAIVAAREGMVQFAAQRLNAVGLAPDWLPQPASAGPAPVPFEEIVDRLRELDRDDVRYDQALRDACQCLGIAEHLTEVDGLDLQIERVRVEGALIGAGVVLTED
;
A
#
# COMPACT_ATOMS: atom_id res chain seq x y z
N MET A 1 -30.43 -47.61 -39.37
CA MET A 1 -31.40 -47.19 -38.34
C MET A 1 -30.80 -47.51 -36.97
N THR A 2 -29.87 -46.70 -36.46
CA THR A 2 -29.26 -46.89 -35.12
C THR A 2 -28.82 -45.57 -34.46
N THR A 3 -29.14 -44.42 -35.05
CA THR A 3 -28.72 -43.10 -34.54
C THR A 3 -29.78 -42.40 -33.68
N GLU A 4 -31.04 -42.87 -33.68
CA GLU A 4 -32.14 -42.23 -32.92
C GLU A 4 -32.03 -42.44 -31.41
N SER A 5 -31.43 -43.53 -30.95
CA SER A 5 -31.25 -43.81 -29.50
C SER A 5 -29.95 -43.25 -28.93
N ALA A 6 -28.98 -42.88 -29.76
CA ALA A 6 -27.69 -42.34 -29.32
C ALA A 6 -27.79 -40.87 -28.90
N LEU A 7 -28.60 -40.07 -29.59
CA LEU A 7 -28.79 -38.66 -29.30
C LEU A 7 -29.34 -38.38 -27.87
N PRO A 8 -30.43 -39.01 -27.40
CA PRO A 8 -30.94 -38.74 -26.05
C PRO A 8 -29.96 -39.19 -24.96
N LEU A 9 -29.18 -40.25 -25.19
CA LEU A 9 -28.14 -40.70 -24.25
C LEU A 9 -26.97 -39.70 -24.17
N THR A 10 -26.47 -39.22 -25.30
CA THR A 10 -25.41 -38.21 -25.32
C THR A 10 -25.85 -36.90 -24.66
N LEU A 11 -27.08 -36.46 -24.92
CA LEU A 11 -27.66 -35.26 -24.30
C LEU A 11 -27.85 -35.44 -22.79
N GLY A 12 -28.30 -36.63 -22.36
CA GLY A 12 -28.44 -36.98 -20.94
C GLY A 12 -27.10 -36.99 -20.20
N VAL A 13 -26.04 -37.54 -20.80
CA VAL A 13 -24.70 -37.54 -20.21
C VAL A 13 -24.11 -36.13 -20.15
N MET A 14 -24.25 -35.32 -21.21
CA MET A 14 -23.79 -33.93 -21.21
C MET A 14 -24.56 -33.07 -20.20
N ALA A 15 -25.87 -33.30 -20.02
CA ALA A 15 -26.66 -32.62 -19.01
C ALA A 15 -26.23 -33.04 -17.59
N LEU A 16 -25.98 -34.33 -17.36
CA LEU A 16 -25.53 -34.86 -16.07
C LEU A 16 -24.13 -34.33 -15.69
N VAL A 17 -23.22 -34.18 -16.66
CA VAL A 17 -21.87 -33.66 -16.44
C VAL A 17 -21.85 -32.12 -16.40
N GLY A 18 -22.73 -31.45 -17.15
CA GLY A 18 -22.83 -29.99 -17.20
C GLY A 18 -23.53 -29.37 -16.00
N MET A 19 -24.45 -30.10 -15.36
CA MET A 19 -25.23 -29.60 -14.23
C MET A 19 -24.35 -29.25 -13.00
N PRO A 20 -23.37 -30.08 -12.56
CA PRO A 20 -22.44 -29.70 -11.49
C PRO A 20 -21.61 -28.46 -11.81
N ALA A 21 -21.18 -28.28 -13.06
CA ALA A 21 -20.41 -27.11 -13.49
C ALA A 21 -21.27 -25.83 -13.46
N ALA A 22 -22.54 -25.93 -13.88
CA ALA A 22 -23.48 -24.81 -13.80
C ALA A 22 -23.82 -24.44 -12.34
N ILE A 23 -23.96 -25.43 -11.45
CA ILE A 23 -24.17 -25.20 -10.01
C ILE A 23 -22.94 -24.53 -9.38
N ALA A 24 -21.73 -24.97 -9.73
CA ALA A 24 -20.49 -24.34 -9.26
C ALA A 24 -20.38 -22.88 -9.73
N ALA A 25 -20.69 -22.60 -11.01
CA ALA A 25 -20.67 -21.24 -11.53
C ALA A 25 -21.71 -20.32 -10.84
N ALA A 26 -22.91 -20.84 -10.54
CA ALA A 26 -23.93 -20.10 -9.81
C ALA A 26 -23.50 -19.78 -8.36
N ILE A 27 -22.94 -20.76 -7.65
CA ILE A 27 -22.44 -20.57 -6.28
C ILE A 27 -21.25 -19.60 -6.28
N CYS A 28 -20.31 -19.75 -7.22
CA CYS A 28 -19.18 -18.83 -7.36
C CYS A 28 -19.65 -17.40 -7.69
N ALA A 29 -20.69 -17.24 -8.51
CA ALA A 29 -21.24 -15.91 -8.81
C ALA A 29 -21.85 -15.26 -7.57
N ASP A 30 -22.58 -16.01 -6.74
CA ASP A 30 -23.16 -15.49 -5.50
C ASP A 30 -22.10 -15.13 -4.44
N ASP A 31 -21.03 -15.92 -4.30
CA ASP A 31 -19.91 -15.60 -3.42
C ASP A 31 -19.14 -14.35 -3.89
N VAL A 32 -18.94 -14.19 -5.20
CA VAL A 32 -18.35 -12.98 -5.77
C VAL A 32 -19.23 -11.77 -5.50
N VAL A 33 -20.56 -11.89 -5.65
CA VAL A 33 -21.50 -10.79 -5.37
C VAL A 33 -21.54 -10.44 -3.88
N ALA A 34 -21.49 -11.43 -2.99
CA ALA A 34 -21.41 -11.20 -1.54
C ALA A 34 -20.11 -10.51 -1.15
N HIS A 35 -18.99 -10.92 -1.75
CA HIS A 35 -17.67 -10.33 -1.52
C HIS A 35 -17.53 -8.92 -2.09
N VAL A 36 -18.11 -8.66 -3.27
CA VAL A 36 -18.18 -7.29 -3.83
C VAL A 36 -19.04 -6.39 -2.96
N ARG A 37 -20.14 -6.91 -2.40
CA ARG A 37 -21.01 -6.13 -1.49
C ARG A 37 -20.33 -5.82 -0.16
N SER A 38 -19.59 -6.76 0.43
CA SER A 38 -18.82 -6.50 1.66
C SER A 38 -17.69 -5.50 1.42
N ARG A 39 -17.00 -5.61 0.28
CA ARG A 39 -15.96 -4.67 -0.16
C ARG A 39 -16.50 -3.25 -0.38
N ALA A 40 -17.68 -3.12 -1.00
CA ALA A 40 -18.34 -1.84 -1.17
C ALA A 40 -18.79 -1.23 0.17
N GLY A 41 -19.18 -2.06 1.15
CA GLY A 41 -19.49 -1.63 2.51
C GLY A 41 -18.27 -1.04 3.22
N GLN A 42 -17.15 -1.78 3.23
CA GLN A 42 -15.92 -1.37 3.91
C GLN A 42 -15.31 -0.10 3.31
N VAL A 43 -15.37 0.07 2.00
CA VAL A 43 -14.99 1.33 1.34
C VAL A 43 -15.94 2.44 1.79
N ARG A 44 -17.26 2.25 1.78
CA ARG A 44 -18.17 3.31 2.23
C ARG A 44 -17.90 3.72 3.67
N ASP A 45 -17.62 2.77 4.55
CA ASP A 45 -17.35 3.04 5.97
C ASP A 45 -16.03 3.77 6.17
N SER A 46 -14.97 3.44 5.43
CA SER A 46 -13.70 4.16 5.50
C SER A 46 -13.80 5.61 5.02
N TRP A 47 -14.63 5.88 4.01
CA TRP A 47 -14.93 7.26 3.57
C TRP A 47 -15.73 8.03 4.61
N HIS A 48 -16.59 7.37 5.39
CA HIS A 48 -17.29 8.00 6.51
C HIS A 48 -16.35 8.30 7.68
N GLU A 49 -15.45 7.37 7.99
CA GLU A 49 -14.46 7.52 9.05
C GLU A 49 -13.47 8.65 8.73
N GLN A 50 -13.00 8.76 7.49
CA GLN A 50 -12.15 9.86 7.02
C GLN A 50 -12.81 11.24 7.18
N ARG A 51 -14.11 11.38 6.90
CA ARG A 51 -14.81 12.66 7.15
C ARG A 51 -14.92 12.98 8.64
N THR A 52 -14.96 11.96 9.48
CA THR A 52 -15.04 12.11 10.93
C THR A 52 -13.68 12.52 11.49
N LEU A 53 -12.60 11.91 10.98
CA LEU A 53 -11.22 12.31 11.26
C LEU A 53 -10.93 13.74 10.79
N ASP A 54 -11.32 14.13 9.57
CA ASP A 54 -11.11 15.50 9.07
C ASP A 54 -11.91 16.55 9.88
N ARG A 55 -13.05 16.16 10.47
CA ARG A 55 -13.79 17.01 11.41
C ARG A 55 -13.09 17.13 12.75
N LEU A 56 -12.54 16.03 13.27
CA LEU A 56 -11.78 16.03 14.51
C LEU A 56 -10.47 16.82 14.34
N GLU A 57 -9.74 16.59 13.26
CA GLU A 57 -8.53 17.32 12.90
C GLU A 57 -8.82 18.81 12.79
N ARG A 58 -9.93 19.22 12.15
CA ARG A 58 -10.33 20.62 12.08
C ARG A 58 -10.80 21.20 13.43
N ALA A 59 -11.34 20.37 14.33
CA ALA A 59 -11.72 20.79 15.68
C ALA A 59 -10.51 20.93 16.63
N PHE A 60 -9.47 20.10 16.43
CA PHE A 60 -8.20 20.15 17.16
C PHE A 60 -7.18 21.07 16.51
N ALA A 61 -7.37 21.46 15.25
CA ALA A 61 -6.53 22.41 14.56
C ALA A 61 -6.49 23.71 15.39
N PRO A 62 -5.29 24.16 15.79
CA PRO A 62 -5.19 25.34 16.61
C PRO A 62 -5.82 26.50 15.85
N ALA A 63 -6.76 27.19 16.51
CA ALA A 63 -7.33 28.41 15.95
C ALA A 63 -6.18 29.32 15.49
N PRO A 64 -6.28 29.95 14.29
CA PRO A 64 -5.26 30.86 13.82
C PRO A 64 -4.95 31.84 14.94
N PRO A 65 -3.66 32.06 15.29
CA PRO A 65 -3.31 32.72 16.52
C PRO A 65 -4.01 34.07 16.58
N ALA A 66 -4.96 34.22 17.51
CA ALA A 66 -5.67 35.48 17.77
C ALA A 66 -4.76 36.45 18.53
N GLY A 67 -3.53 36.61 18.04
CA GLY A 67 -2.47 37.38 18.62
C GLY A 67 -1.71 38.13 17.53
N PRO A 68 -0.92 39.15 17.92
CA PRO A 68 -0.14 39.92 16.97
C PRO A 68 0.80 39.02 16.14
N PRO A 69 1.07 39.38 14.87
CA PRO A 69 1.66 38.50 13.85
C PRO A 69 3.04 37.93 14.20
N TRP A 70 3.77 38.53 15.15
CA TRP A 70 5.05 38.04 15.64
C TRP A 70 4.95 36.71 16.42
N VAL A 71 3.78 36.37 16.98
CA VAL A 71 3.58 35.10 17.69
C VAL A 71 3.62 33.90 16.73
N ALA A 72 3.03 34.06 15.55
CA ALA A 72 3.11 33.06 14.48
C ALA A 72 4.54 32.93 13.96
N ALA A 73 5.23 34.06 13.74
CA ALA A 73 6.62 34.07 13.31
C ALA A 73 7.56 33.41 14.33
N ALA A 74 7.36 33.65 15.64
CA ALA A 74 8.15 33.03 16.70
C ALA A 74 7.94 31.51 16.75
N ARG A 75 6.73 31.01 16.50
CA ARG A 75 6.45 29.58 16.42
C ARG A 75 7.15 28.93 15.21
N VAL A 76 7.06 29.55 14.03
CA VAL A 76 7.75 29.08 12.82
C VAL A 76 9.27 29.10 13.01
N ALA A 77 9.81 30.15 13.62
CA ALA A 77 11.23 30.24 13.97
C ALA A 77 11.64 29.14 14.95
N GLY A 78 10.81 28.84 15.96
CA GLY A 78 11.05 27.74 16.91
C GLY A 78 11.13 26.38 16.22
N VAL A 79 10.20 26.07 15.30
CA VAL A 79 10.21 24.83 14.51
C VAL A 79 11.47 24.76 13.62
N ALA A 80 11.82 25.88 12.96
CA ALA A 80 13.01 25.94 12.12
C ALA A 80 14.32 25.75 12.91
N ILE A 81 14.40 26.29 14.13
CA ILE A 81 15.57 26.13 15.02
C ILE A 81 15.72 24.68 15.47
N VAL A 82 14.62 24.01 15.83
CA VAL A 82 14.64 22.59 16.22
C VAL A 82 15.08 21.72 15.04
N ALA A 83 14.52 21.93 13.86
CA ALA A 83 14.91 21.20 12.64
C ALA A 83 16.38 21.45 12.26
N ALA A 84 16.87 22.70 12.37
CA ALA A 84 18.26 23.04 12.10
C ALA A 84 19.21 22.34 13.09
N ARG A 85 18.83 22.26 14.39
CA ARG A 85 19.60 21.53 15.41
C ARG A 85 19.69 20.05 15.09
N GLU A 86 18.59 19.42 14.71
CA GLU A 86 18.57 17.99 14.33
C GLU A 86 19.46 17.72 13.11
N GLY A 87 19.38 18.56 12.07
CA GLY A 87 20.26 18.47 10.91
C GLY A 87 21.74 18.65 11.27
N MET A 88 22.07 19.55 12.20
CA MET A 88 23.45 19.78 12.65
C MET A 88 24.00 18.59 13.45
N VAL A 89 23.17 17.96 14.29
CA VAL A 89 23.52 16.73 15.02
C VAL A 89 23.77 15.58 14.05
N GLN A 90 22.91 15.40 13.04
CA GLN A 90 23.09 14.38 12.01
C GLN A 90 24.36 14.60 11.19
N PHE A 91 24.62 15.84 10.75
CA PHE A 91 25.83 16.17 10.00
C PHE A 91 27.10 15.95 10.83
N ALA A 92 27.10 16.38 12.10
CA ALA A 92 28.21 16.15 13.02
C ALA A 92 28.44 14.64 13.23
N ALA A 93 27.36 13.87 13.38
CA ALA A 93 27.45 12.43 13.54
C ALA A 93 28.01 11.73 12.31
N GLN A 94 27.63 12.19 11.11
CA GLN A 94 28.15 11.65 9.86
C GLN A 94 29.64 11.96 9.67
N ARG A 95 30.09 13.18 10.04
CA ARG A 95 31.51 13.57 9.97
C ARG A 95 32.37 12.84 11.01
N LEU A 96 31.87 12.64 12.23
CA LEU A 96 32.58 11.90 13.26
C LEU A 96 32.70 10.40 12.92
N ASN A 97 31.63 9.80 12.38
CA ASN A 97 31.67 8.42 11.88
C ASN A 97 32.66 8.25 10.72
N ALA A 98 32.69 9.18 9.76
CA ALA A 98 33.60 9.11 8.62
C ALA A 98 35.09 9.14 9.00
N VAL A 99 35.43 9.70 10.17
CA VAL A 99 36.81 9.79 10.69
C VAL A 99 37.07 8.73 11.78
N GLY A 100 36.10 7.87 12.08
CA GLY A 100 36.23 6.83 13.11
C GLY A 100 36.30 7.36 14.55
N LEU A 101 35.77 8.56 14.79
CA LEU A 101 35.78 9.25 16.10
C LEU A 101 34.37 9.38 16.71
N ALA A 102 33.39 8.64 16.20
CA ALA A 102 32.03 8.66 16.75
C ALA A 102 32.00 8.03 18.15
N PRO A 103 31.52 8.74 19.18
CA PRO A 103 31.36 8.17 20.52
C PRO A 103 30.25 7.11 20.58
N ASP A 104 30.39 6.12 21.46
CA ASP A 104 29.43 5.00 21.61
C ASP A 104 27.99 5.43 22.01
N TRP A 105 27.83 6.62 22.58
CA TRP A 105 26.52 7.19 22.97
C TRP A 105 25.84 7.96 21.83
N LEU A 106 26.56 8.20 20.72
CA LEU A 106 26.02 8.91 19.57
C LEU A 106 25.07 7.97 18.82
N PRO A 107 23.85 8.42 18.47
CA PRO A 107 22.97 7.63 17.61
C PRO A 107 23.74 7.32 16.32
N GLN A 108 23.97 6.03 16.03
CA GLN A 108 24.45 5.66 14.72
C GLN A 108 23.41 6.20 13.72
N PRO A 109 23.81 7.03 12.74
CA PRO A 109 22.92 7.33 11.63
C PRO A 109 22.49 5.97 11.12
N ALA A 110 21.17 5.73 11.04
CA ALA A 110 20.63 4.51 10.45
C ALA A 110 21.45 4.26 9.20
N SER A 111 22.15 3.11 9.17
CA SER A 111 23.09 2.77 8.10
C SER A 111 22.42 3.22 6.82
N ALA A 112 23.03 4.19 6.12
CA ALA A 112 22.50 4.63 4.85
C ALA A 112 22.20 3.33 4.13
N GLY A 113 20.92 3.07 3.86
CA GLY A 113 20.52 1.85 3.21
C GLY A 113 21.33 1.70 1.92
N PRO A 114 21.19 0.58 1.19
CA PRO A 114 21.68 0.55 -0.18
C PRO A 114 21.32 1.87 -0.86
N ALA A 115 22.29 2.47 -1.57
CA ALA A 115 22.12 3.79 -2.20
C ALA A 115 20.72 3.87 -2.83
N PRO A 116 20.00 5.00 -2.68
CA PRO A 116 18.60 5.08 -3.07
C PRO A 116 18.46 4.56 -4.49
N VAL A 117 17.80 3.41 -4.59
CA VAL A 117 17.60 2.72 -5.86
C VAL A 117 16.76 3.68 -6.71
N PRO A 118 17.18 4.00 -7.95
CA PRO A 118 16.39 4.87 -8.81
C PRO A 118 14.98 4.29 -8.94
N PHE A 119 13.97 5.16 -8.93
CA PHE A 119 12.57 4.76 -8.90
C PHE A 119 12.22 3.86 -10.10
N GLU A 120 12.84 4.12 -11.25
CA GLU A 120 12.70 3.36 -12.48
C GLU A 120 13.13 1.89 -12.29
N GLU A 121 14.23 1.64 -11.59
CA GLU A 121 14.70 0.28 -11.32
C GLU A 121 13.76 -0.47 -10.37
N ILE A 122 13.11 0.23 -9.44
CA ILE A 122 12.08 -0.36 -8.57
C ILE A 122 10.87 -0.77 -9.41
N VAL A 123 10.43 0.07 -10.35
CA VAL A 123 9.31 -0.23 -11.25
C VAL A 123 9.64 -1.40 -12.19
N ASP A 124 10.86 -1.48 -12.70
CA ASP A 124 11.28 -2.61 -13.53
C ASP A 124 11.28 -3.92 -12.74
N ARG A 125 11.75 -3.90 -11.48
CA ARG A 125 11.62 -5.07 -10.58
C ARG A 125 10.18 -5.49 -10.35
N LEU A 126 9.27 -4.53 -10.17
CA LEU A 126 7.83 -4.83 -10.01
C LEU A 126 7.21 -5.48 -11.25
N ARG A 127 7.74 -5.22 -12.45
CA ARG A 127 7.27 -5.83 -13.70
C ARG A 127 7.87 -7.22 -13.93
N GLU A 128 9.10 -7.44 -13.49
CA GLU A 128 9.82 -8.69 -13.70
C GLU A 128 9.47 -9.77 -12.66
N LEU A 129 9.17 -9.36 -11.43
CA LEU A 129 8.93 -10.28 -10.33
C LEU A 129 7.52 -10.89 -10.40
N ASP A 130 7.45 -12.19 -10.16
CA ASP A 130 6.17 -12.86 -9.94
C ASP A 130 5.53 -12.34 -8.65
N ARG A 131 4.20 -12.22 -8.66
CA ARG A 131 3.45 -11.69 -7.53
C ARG A 131 3.65 -12.52 -6.27
N ASP A 132 3.86 -13.82 -6.37
CA ASP A 132 4.05 -14.71 -5.22
C ASP A 132 5.49 -14.71 -4.69
N ASP A 133 6.43 -13.99 -5.34
CA ASP A 133 7.81 -13.85 -4.87
C ASP A 133 7.87 -12.89 -3.66
N VAL A 134 8.58 -13.30 -2.61
CA VAL A 134 8.83 -12.47 -1.40
C VAL A 134 9.50 -11.12 -1.72
N ARG A 135 10.23 -11.06 -2.84
CA ARG A 135 10.88 -9.83 -3.33
C ARG A 135 9.88 -8.84 -3.93
N TYR A 136 8.71 -9.31 -4.36
CA TYR A 136 7.65 -8.45 -4.88
C TYR A 136 7.15 -7.48 -3.79
N ASP A 137 6.90 -7.99 -2.58
CA ASP A 137 6.47 -7.18 -1.45
C ASP A 137 7.57 -6.20 -0.99
N GLN A 138 8.84 -6.56 -1.14
CA GLN A 138 9.93 -5.60 -0.91
C GLN A 138 9.91 -4.48 -1.95
N ALA A 139 9.74 -4.81 -3.23
CA ALA A 139 9.69 -3.80 -4.29
C ALA A 139 8.46 -2.87 -4.17
N LEU A 140 7.31 -3.40 -3.72
CA LEU A 140 6.13 -2.58 -3.40
C LEU A 140 6.41 -1.59 -2.27
N ARG A 141 7.06 -2.05 -1.20
CA ARG A 141 7.45 -1.18 -0.07
C ARG A 141 8.42 -0.09 -0.48
N ASP A 142 9.45 -0.44 -1.26
CA ASP A 142 10.42 0.51 -1.78
C ASP A 142 9.71 1.59 -2.64
N ALA A 143 8.79 1.19 -3.52
CA ALA A 143 8.00 2.11 -4.34
C ALA A 143 7.09 3.03 -3.50
N CYS A 144 6.41 2.47 -2.50
CA CYS A 144 5.58 3.23 -1.56
C CYS A 144 6.39 4.25 -0.77
N GLN A 145 7.59 3.88 -0.32
CA GLN A 145 8.48 4.79 0.40
C GLN A 145 8.92 5.96 -0.48
N CYS A 146 9.25 5.71 -1.76
CA CYS A 146 9.59 6.77 -2.72
C CYS A 146 8.43 7.76 -2.96
N LEU A 147 7.19 7.25 -2.98
CA LEU A 147 5.99 8.03 -3.29
C LEU A 147 5.27 8.58 -2.04
N GLY A 148 5.72 8.21 -0.84
CA GLY A 148 5.06 8.59 0.42
C GLY A 148 3.68 7.94 0.61
N ILE A 149 3.45 6.76 0.02
CA ILE A 149 2.21 5.99 0.15
C ILE A 149 2.31 5.14 1.42
N ALA A 150 1.30 5.22 2.30
CA ALA A 150 1.23 4.36 3.48
C ALA A 150 0.96 2.89 3.07
N GLU A 151 1.66 1.96 3.72
CA GLU A 151 1.60 0.51 3.49
C GLU A 151 1.77 -0.26 4.81
N HIS A 152 1.19 -1.46 4.90
CA HIS A 152 1.24 -2.34 6.08
C HIS A 152 1.67 -3.77 5.72
N LEU A 153 2.39 -3.97 4.62
CA LEU A 153 2.72 -5.28 4.05
C LEU A 153 3.55 -6.16 4.99
N THR A 154 4.24 -5.59 5.99
CA THR A 154 4.97 -6.35 7.01
C THR A 154 4.13 -6.72 8.23
N GLU A 155 2.97 -6.09 8.41
CA GLU A 155 2.13 -6.24 9.60
C GLU A 155 0.99 -7.25 9.39
N VAL A 156 0.66 -7.54 8.12
CA VAL A 156 -0.42 -8.46 7.73
C VAL A 156 0.11 -9.71 7.04
N ASP A 157 -0.60 -10.82 7.21
CA ASP A 157 -0.25 -12.14 6.66
C ASP A 157 -1.45 -12.84 5.99
N GLY A 158 -1.19 -13.93 5.28
CA GLY A 158 -2.24 -14.74 4.64
C GLY A 158 -3.13 -13.95 3.68
N LEU A 159 -4.45 -14.00 3.91
CA LEU A 159 -5.43 -13.30 3.08
C LEU A 159 -5.33 -11.77 3.24
N ASP A 160 -5.01 -11.29 4.44
CA ASP A 160 -4.93 -9.85 4.71
C ASP A 160 -3.72 -9.23 3.98
N LEU A 161 -2.62 -9.98 3.86
CA LEU A 161 -1.49 -9.60 3.00
C LEU A 161 -1.89 -9.47 1.52
N GLN A 162 -2.68 -10.41 1.01
CA GLN A 162 -3.17 -10.35 -0.38
C GLN A 162 -4.08 -9.13 -0.61
N ILE A 163 -4.89 -8.78 0.37
CA ILE A 163 -5.76 -7.59 0.33
C ILE A 163 -4.91 -6.31 0.33
N GLU A 164 -3.94 -6.22 1.25
CA GLU A 164 -3.05 -5.06 1.34
C GLU A 164 -2.22 -4.88 0.08
N ARG A 165 -1.74 -5.98 -0.51
CA ARG A 165 -1.03 -5.98 -1.79
C ARG A 165 -1.86 -5.36 -2.92
N VAL A 166 -3.12 -5.79 -3.09
CA VAL A 166 -4.04 -5.21 -4.10
C VAL A 166 -4.28 -3.72 -3.85
N ARG A 167 -4.43 -3.31 -2.58
CA ARG A 167 -4.62 -1.89 -2.23
C ARG A 167 -3.39 -1.07 -2.60
N VAL A 168 -2.19 -1.55 -2.27
CA VAL A 168 -0.91 -0.90 -2.57
C VAL A 168 -0.72 -0.78 -4.09
N GLU A 169 -0.90 -1.88 -4.82
CA GLU A 169 -0.83 -1.88 -6.30
C GLU A 169 -1.78 -0.84 -6.91
N GLY A 170 -3.03 -0.78 -6.42
CA GLY A 170 -4.00 0.23 -6.85
C GLY A 170 -3.58 1.67 -6.53
N ALA A 171 -2.94 1.90 -5.39
CA ALA A 171 -2.40 3.21 -5.02
C ALA A 171 -1.21 3.61 -5.91
N LEU A 172 -0.33 2.66 -6.24
CA LEU A 172 0.77 2.87 -7.17
C LEU A 172 0.26 3.21 -8.58
N ILE A 173 -0.74 2.47 -9.08
CA ILE A 173 -1.40 2.78 -10.35
C ILE A 173 -2.06 4.16 -10.32
N GLY A 174 -2.73 4.51 -9.21
CA GLY A 174 -3.29 5.85 -9.01
C GLY A 174 -2.26 6.97 -8.99
N ALA A 175 -1.02 6.67 -8.60
CA ALA A 175 0.13 7.57 -8.67
C ALA A 175 0.81 7.61 -10.05
N GLY A 176 0.34 6.80 -11.01
CA GLY A 176 0.84 6.74 -12.39
C GLY A 176 1.84 5.63 -12.68
N VAL A 177 2.03 4.67 -11.77
CA VAL A 177 2.93 3.52 -11.97
C VAL A 177 2.22 2.44 -12.80
N VAL A 178 2.89 1.95 -13.85
CA VAL A 178 2.35 0.89 -14.72
C VAL A 178 2.98 -0.45 -14.35
N LEU A 179 2.21 -1.28 -13.63
CA LEU A 179 2.64 -2.58 -13.08
C LEU A 179 2.42 -3.77 -14.03
N THR A 180 1.59 -3.59 -15.04
CA THR A 180 1.35 -4.56 -16.12
C THR A 180 1.27 -3.77 -17.42
N GLU A 181 2.00 -4.23 -18.43
CA GLU A 181 1.79 -3.75 -19.79
C GLU A 181 0.48 -4.38 -20.31
N ASP A 182 -0.53 -3.56 -20.57
CA ASP A 182 -1.73 -3.98 -21.31
C ASP A 182 -1.39 -4.38 -22.76
#